data_AF-A0A932M9Z5-F1
#
_entry.id   AF-A0A932M9Z5-F1
#
_cell.length_a   1.000
_cell.length_b   1.000
_cell.length_c   1.000
_cell.angle_alpha   90.00
_cell.angle_beta   90.00
_cell.angle_gamma   90.00
#
_symmetry.space_group_name_H-M   'P 1'
#
loop_
_entity.id
_entity.type
_entity.pdbx_description
1 polymer ?
#
loop_
_entity_poly.entity_id
_entity_poly.type
_entity_poly.pdbx_seq_one_letter_code
_entity_poly.pdbx_strand_id
1 'polypeptide(L)'
;LAVKRGDVKAAAGGYKFLNLHALRALKPAGLLLTFCCSQHLSLDLFQKIIFGAAVDSGRKVQLLKRAGHPLDHPVSLHHPEGEYLKGLLLNVLE
;
A
#
# COMPACT_ATOMS: atom_id res chain seq x y z
N LEU A 1 10.18 -7.63 -1.55
CA LEU A 1 9.32 -8.08 -0.43
C LEU A 1 8.44 -9.28 -0.81
N ALA A 2 7.76 -9.34 -1.97
CA ALA A 2 7.26 -10.61 -2.53
C ALA A 2 7.71 -10.81 -3.98
N VAL A 3 8.75 -11.61 -4.23
CA VAL A 3 9.25 -11.89 -5.59
C VAL A 3 8.50 -13.08 -6.19
N LYS A 4 8.15 -14.04 -5.36
CA LYS A 4 7.31 -15.20 -5.69
C LYS A 4 6.09 -15.24 -4.79
N ARG A 5 5.07 -16.01 -5.19
CA ARG A 5 3.81 -16.17 -4.44
C ARG A 5 4.02 -16.61 -2.98
N GLY A 6 5.02 -17.45 -2.71
CA GLY A 6 5.35 -17.91 -1.35
C GLY A 6 5.82 -16.81 -0.40
N ASP A 7 6.30 -15.68 -0.93
CA ASP A 7 6.86 -14.60 -0.12
C ASP A 7 5.78 -13.66 0.43
N VAL A 8 4.53 -13.76 -0.04
CA VAL A 8 3.46 -12.78 0.25
C VAL A 8 3.27 -12.55 1.75
N LYS A 9 3.35 -13.59 2.56
CA LYS A 9 3.21 -13.48 4.03
C LYS A 9 4.35 -12.68 4.65
N ALA A 10 5.60 -12.97 4.27
CA ALA A 10 6.77 -12.25 4.74
C ALA A 10 6.75 -10.79 4.25
N ALA A 11 6.35 -10.59 2.98
CA ALA A 11 6.19 -9.28 2.37
C ALA A 11 5.20 -8.40 3.12
N ALA A 12 4.04 -8.98 3.48
CA ALA A 12 3.00 -8.27 4.20
C ALA A 12 3.50 -7.73 5.54
N GLY A 13 4.31 -8.52 6.27
CA GLY A 13 4.98 -8.08 7.49
C GLY A 13 5.94 -6.91 7.25
N GLY A 14 6.79 -7.01 6.22
CA GLY A 14 7.72 -5.94 5.85
C GLY A 14 7.03 -4.63 5.44
N TYR A 15 5.97 -4.72 4.62
CA TYR A 15 5.16 -3.56 4.25
C TYR A 15 4.45 -2.95 5.45
N LYS A 16 3.89 -3.78 6.36
CA LYS A 16 3.27 -3.30 7.59
C LYS A 16 4.28 -2.54 8.45
N PHE A 17 5.45 -3.13 8.67
CA PHE A 17 6.53 -2.53 9.45
C PHE A 17 6.96 -1.17 8.89
N LEU A 18 7.23 -1.09 7.58
CA LEU A 18 7.63 0.16 6.94
C LEU A 18 6.57 1.25 7.09
N ASN A 19 5.31 0.92 6.83
CA ASN A 19 4.22 1.90 6.90
C ASN A 19 3.88 2.30 8.34
N LEU A 20 4.05 1.39 9.32
CA LEU A 20 3.90 1.70 10.74
C LEU A 20 4.87 2.82 11.15
N HIS A 21 6.15 2.68 10.76
CA HIS A 21 7.16 3.68 11.07
C HIS A 21 6.94 4.99 10.31
N ALA A 22 6.49 4.93 9.05
CA ALA A 22 6.13 6.11 8.29
C ALA A 22 4.98 6.89 8.95
N LEU A 23 3.91 6.20 9.38
CA LEU A 23 2.77 6.82 10.04
C LEU A 23 3.14 7.44 11.40
N ARG A 24 4.00 6.79 12.18
CA ARG A 24 4.51 7.35 13.45
C ARG A 24 5.35 8.61 13.27
N ALA A 25 6.08 8.71 12.15
CA ALA A 25 6.93 9.86 11.86
C ALA A 25 6.15 11.10 11.38
N LEU A 26 4.91 10.93 10.89
CA LEU A 26 4.11 12.04 10.37
C LEU A 26 3.47 12.86 11.50
N LYS A 27 3.34 14.17 11.27
CA LYS A 27 2.55 15.07 12.12
C LYS A 27 1.05 14.94 11.78
N PRO A 28 0.13 15.36 12.67
CA PRO A 28 -1.28 15.56 12.31
C PRO A 28 -1.41 16.38 11.03
N ALA A 29 -2.42 16.09 10.21
CA ALA A 29 -2.61 16.61 8.84
C ALA A 29 -1.48 16.28 7.84
N GLY A 30 -0.59 15.34 8.18
CA GLY A 30 0.45 14.85 7.28
C GLY A 30 -0.10 13.94 6.17
N LEU A 31 0.54 13.96 5.01
CA LEU A 31 0.21 13.07 3.90
C LEU A 31 1.20 11.91 3.81
N LEU A 32 0.68 10.69 3.65
CA LEU A 32 1.47 9.51 3.31
C LEU A 32 1.11 9.04 1.91
N LEU A 33 2.10 9.01 1.02
CA LEU A 33 1.99 8.36 -0.27
C LEU A 33 2.82 7.07 -0.25
N THR A 34 2.15 5.92 -0.36
CA THR A 34 2.78 4.60 -0.22
C THR A 34 2.42 3.68 -1.39
N PHE A 35 3.37 2.84 -1.81
CA PHE A 35 3.24 2.02 -3.01
C PHE A 35 3.65 0.55 -2.81
N CYS A 36 3.09 -0.31 -3.65
CA CYS A 36 3.49 -1.70 -3.84
C CYS A 36 3.53 -2.02 -5.34
N CYS A 37 4.67 -2.54 -5.82
CA CYS A 37 4.84 -2.95 -7.23
C CYS A 37 4.83 -4.47 -7.42
N SER A 38 4.39 -5.23 -6.40
CA SER A 38 4.33 -6.68 -6.49
C SER A 38 3.02 -7.13 -7.14
N GLN A 39 3.11 -7.88 -8.24
CA GLN A 39 1.95 -8.55 -8.85
C GLN A 39 1.27 -9.53 -7.89
N HIS A 40 2.02 -10.09 -6.94
CA HIS A 40 1.51 -11.10 -5.99
C HIS A 40 0.73 -10.51 -4.82
N LEU A 41 0.74 -9.18 -4.65
CA LEU A 41 -0.10 -8.50 -3.66
C LEU A 41 -1.26 -7.82 -4.40
N SER A 42 -2.49 -8.15 -4.01
CA SER A 42 -3.67 -7.43 -4.48
C SER A 42 -3.76 -6.05 -3.82
N LEU A 43 -4.51 -5.13 -4.45
CA LEU A 43 -4.82 -3.83 -3.87
C LEU A 43 -5.53 -3.96 -2.52
N ASP A 44 -6.46 -4.91 -2.42
CA ASP A 44 -7.18 -5.21 -1.18
C ASP A 44 -6.23 -5.64 -0.05
N LEU A 45 -5.31 -6.58 -0.32
CA LEU A 45 -4.33 -7.02 0.66
C LEU A 45 -3.40 -5.87 1.06
N PHE A 46 -2.95 -5.05 0.10
CA PHE A 46 -2.13 -3.89 0.39
C PHE A 46 -2.86 -2.89 1.29
N GLN A 47 -4.13 -2.58 1.01
CA GLN A 47 -4.94 -1.71 1.85
C GLN A 47 -5.12 -2.28 3.27
N LYS A 48 -5.33 -3.61 3.42
CA LYS A 48 -5.40 -4.27 4.73
C LYS A 48 -4.08 -4.18 5.51
N ILE A 49 -2.94 -4.29 4.81
CA ILE A 49 -1.61 -4.11 5.41
C ILE A 49 -1.45 -2.68 5.94
N ILE A 50 -1.81 -1.68 5.13
CA ILE A 50 -1.77 -0.27 5.53
C ILE A 50 -2.74 0.01 6.69
N PHE A 51 -3.94 -0.56 6.66
CA PHE A 51 -4.88 -0.47 7.78
C PHE A 51 -4.29 -1.04 9.07
N GLY A 52 -3.69 -2.23 9.01
CA GLY A 52 -3.01 -2.81 10.16
C GLY A 52 -1.85 -1.94 10.67
N ALA A 53 -1.09 -1.30 9.78
CA ALA A 53 -0.05 -0.35 10.16
C ALA A 53 -0.63 0.89 10.85
N ALA A 54 -1.77 1.41 10.37
CA ALA A 54 -2.46 2.54 10.97
C ALA A 54 -2.95 2.23 12.39
N VAL A 55 -3.59 1.06 12.58
CA VAL A 55 -4.01 0.58 13.90
C VAL A 55 -2.83 0.50 14.87
N ASP A 56 -1.74 -0.17 14.49
CA ASP A 56 -0.54 -0.33 15.34
C ASP A 56 0.20 1.00 15.59
N SER A 57 0.04 1.97 14.69
CA SER A 57 0.64 3.30 14.83
C SER A 57 -0.16 4.20 15.78
N GLY A 58 -1.42 3.86 16.08
CA GLY A 58 -2.34 4.70 16.83
C GLY A 58 -2.84 5.93 16.05
N ARG A 59 -2.61 5.99 14.73
CA ARG A 59 -2.97 7.13 13.89
C ARG A 59 -4.25 6.84 13.12
N LYS A 60 -5.19 7.79 13.12
CA LYS A 60 -6.36 7.72 12.24
C LYS A 60 -6.00 8.26 10.87
N VAL A 61 -6.36 7.53 9.82
CA VAL A 61 -6.05 7.90 8.44
C VAL A 61 -7.29 7.86 7.54
N GLN A 62 -7.31 8.72 6.53
CA GLN A 62 -8.31 8.72 5.46
C GLN A 62 -7.63 8.43 4.13
N LEU A 63 -8.25 7.55 3.33
CA LEU A 63 -7.81 7.30 1.95
C LEU A 63 -8.31 8.44 1.05
N LEU A 64 -7.39 9.25 0.53
CA LEU A 64 -7.71 10.34 -0.40
C LEU A 64 -7.75 9.87 -1.85
N LYS A 65 -6.81 9.01 -2.24
CA LYS A 65 -6.69 8.55 -3.63
C LYS A 65 -6.06 7.16 -3.70
N ARG A 66 -6.61 6.34 -4.59
CA ARG A 66 -5.94 5.14 -5.10
C ARG A 66 -5.15 5.54 -6.35
N ALA A 67 -3.88 5.21 -6.37
CA ALA A 67 -3.00 5.38 -7.52
C ALA A 67 -2.62 4.00 -8.07
N GLY A 68 -2.25 3.97 -9.34
CA GLY A 68 -1.86 2.77 -10.06
C GLY A 68 -1.02 3.16 -11.26
N HIS A 69 -1.13 2.37 -12.32
CA HIS A 69 -0.37 2.62 -13.54
C HIS A 69 -0.77 3.93 -14.23
N PRO A 70 0.21 4.68 -14.76
CA PRO A 70 -0.04 5.80 -15.67
C PRO A 70 -0.55 5.34 -17.04
N LEU A 71 -1.02 6.28 -17.87
CA LEU A 71 -1.64 6.00 -19.17
C LEU A 71 -0.70 5.35 -20.19
N ASP A 72 0.62 5.57 -20.05
CA ASP A 72 1.66 4.92 -20.86
C ASP A 72 1.92 3.46 -20.46
N HIS A 73 1.29 2.97 -19.38
CA HIS A 73 1.37 1.59 -18.89
C HIS A 73 -0.04 1.00 -18.71
N PRO A 74 -0.81 0.80 -19.79
CA PRO A 74 -2.16 0.26 -19.68
C PRO A 74 -2.16 -1.19 -19.18
N VAL A 75 -3.17 -1.54 -18.37
CA VAL A 75 -3.43 -2.92 -17.96
C VAL A 75 -4.35 -3.58 -18.97
N SER A 76 -3.94 -4.74 -19.50
CA SER A 76 -4.79 -5.55 -20.36
C SER A 76 -5.86 -6.27 -19.55
N LEU A 77 -7.12 -6.18 -19.98
CA LEU A 77 -8.22 -6.96 -19.39
C LEU A 77 -8.07 -8.47 -19.60
N HIS A 78 -7.25 -8.88 -20.57
CA HIS A 78 -6.92 -10.29 -20.82
C HIS A 78 -5.68 -10.76 -20.05
N HIS A 79 -5.02 -9.85 -19.32
CA HIS A 79 -3.85 -10.16 -18.50
C HIS A 79 -3.88 -9.31 -17.21
N PRO A 80 -4.81 -9.61 -16.28
CA PRO A 80 -4.99 -8.84 -15.04
C PRO A 80 -3.77 -8.88 -14.13
N GLU A 81 -2.88 -9.86 -14.28
CA GLU A 81 -1.60 -9.92 -13.55
C GLU A 81 -0.71 -8.70 -13.84
N GLY A 82 -0.90 -8.04 -14.98
CA GLY A 82 -0.23 -6.79 -15.33
C GLY A 82 -0.59 -5.60 -14.42
N GLU A 83 -1.67 -5.67 -13.63
CA GLU A 83 -2.00 -4.69 -12.61
C GLU A 83 -1.10 -4.83 -11.36
N TYR A 84 0.22 -4.68 -11.54
CA TYR A 84 1.18 -4.90 -10.46
C TYR A 84 1.38 -3.68 -9.55
N LEU A 85 1.18 -2.46 -10.03
CA LEU A 85 1.41 -1.22 -9.28
C LEU A 85 0.14 -0.79 -8.51
N LYS A 86 0.27 -0.64 -7.20
CA LYS A 86 -0.76 -0.13 -6.29
C LYS A 86 -0.20 1.00 -5.47
N GLY A 87 -0.93 2.10 -5.38
CA GLY A 87 -0.57 3.26 -4.56
C GLY A 87 -1.75 3.75 -3.73
N LEU A 88 -1.48 4.22 -2.52
CA LEU A 88 -2.46 4.80 -1.63
C LEU A 88 -1.94 6.17 -1.15
N LEU A 89 -2.72 7.22 -1.38
CA LEU A 89 -2.53 8.52 -0.78
C LEU A 89 -3.43 8.64 0.44
N LEU A 90 -2.82 8.83 1.61
CA LEU A 90 -3.50 8.91 2.89
C LEU A 90 -3.32 10.28 3.52
N ASN A 91 -4.36 10.75 4.20
CA ASN A 91 -4.31 11.87 5.13
C ASN A 91 -4.30 11.36 6.56
N VAL A 92 -3.33 11.78 7.38
CA VAL A 92 -3.26 11.49 8.82
C VAL A 92 -4.05 12.54 9.58
N LEU A 93 -5.12 12.15 10.27
CA LEU A 93 -6.03 13.10 10.92
C LEU A 93 -5.47 13.64 12.24
N GLU A 94 -4.94 12.74 13.05
CA GLU A 94 -4.37 12.98 14.38
C GLU A 94 -3.14 12.10 14.56
#